data_AF-A0A2A2SD26-F1
#
_entry.id   AF-A0A2A2SD26-F1
#
_cell.length_a   1.000
_cell.length_b   1.000
_cell.length_c   1.000
_cell.angle_alpha   90.00
_cell.angle_beta   90.00
_cell.angle_gamma   90.00
#
_symmetry.space_group_name_H-M   'P 1'
#
loop_
_entity.id
_entity.type
_entity.pdbx_description
1 polymer ?
#
loop_
_entity_poly.entity_id
_entity_poly.type
_entity_poly.pdbx_seq_one_letter_code
_entity_poly.pdbx_strand_id
1 'polypeptide(L)'
;MSATALISVRPQIGAEHGAGRVKQWQLIFDREKPLTPDPLTGWAGGGGDARADQVRLIFKSCEEAVAYCERQGLKFEIVPEPPRRLQLQSYADNFR
;
A
#
# COMPACT_ATOMS: atom_id res chain seq x y z
N MET A 1 6.45 -21.62 2.61
CA MET A 1 5.69 -20.41 2.98
C MET A 1 5.31 -19.68 1.71
N SER A 2 4.02 -19.64 1.36
CA SER A 2 3.57 -18.87 0.19
C SER A 2 3.46 -17.40 0.60
N ALA A 3 4.23 -16.52 -0.04
CA ALA A 3 4.06 -15.09 0.15
C ALA A 3 2.66 -14.69 -0.34
N THR A 4 1.85 -14.09 0.55
CA THR A 4 0.52 -13.58 0.21
C THR A 4 0.64 -12.09 -0.05
N ALA A 5 0.08 -11.63 -1.17
CA ALA A 5 0.11 -10.23 -1.56
C ALA A 5 -1.20 -9.52 -1.18
N LEU A 6 -1.12 -8.26 -0.75
CA LEU A 6 -2.27 -7.44 -0.37
C LEU A 6 -2.48 -6.34 -1.41
N ILE A 7 -3.66 -6.29 -2.00
CA ILE A 7 -4.09 -5.22 -2.91
C ILE A 7 -4.93 -4.22 -2.11
N SER A 8 -4.49 -2.97 -2.03
CA SER A 8 -5.21 -1.91 -1.32
C SER A 8 -5.11 -0.58 -2.06
N VAL A 9 -6.04 0.35 -1.79
CA VAL A 9 -5.89 1.73 -2.24
C VAL A 9 -4.81 2.42 -1.41
N ARG A 10 -3.90 3.13 -2.07
CA ARG A 10 -2.83 3.85 -1.37
C ARG A 10 -3.45 4.87 -0.40
N PRO A 11 -3.11 4.83 0.91
CA PRO A 11 -3.57 5.84 1.84
C PRO A 11 -2.95 7.18 1.45
N GLN A 12 -3.80 8.20 1.28
CA GLN A 12 -3.33 9.56 1.07
C GLN A 12 -2.76 10.10 2.38
N ILE A 13 -1.46 10.36 2.40
CA ILE A 13 -0.78 11.13 3.44
C ILE A 13 -0.55 12.54 2.86
N GLY A 14 -1.08 13.56 3.54
CA GLY A 14 -1.36 14.87 2.95
C GLY A 14 -0.13 15.74 2.65
N ALA A 15 -0.19 16.44 1.51
CA ALA A 15 0.14 17.85 1.25
C ALA A 15 0.30 18.11 -0.26
N GLU A 16 0.49 17.06 -1.06
CA GLU A 16 0.74 17.19 -2.50
C GLU A 16 -0.59 17.33 -3.25
N HIS A 17 -1.20 18.50 -3.16
CA HIS A 17 -2.34 18.91 -4.00
C HIS A 17 -1.87 19.21 -5.44
N GLY A 18 -1.21 18.25 -6.09
CA GLY A 18 -0.86 18.32 -7.51
C GLY A 18 -2.07 17.93 -8.38
N ALA A 19 -2.32 18.68 -9.45
CA ALA A 19 -3.42 18.49 -10.39
C ALA A 19 -3.32 17.14 -11.13
N GLY A 20 -3.88 16.09 -10.53
CA GLY A 20 -3.91 14.75 -11.11
C GLY A 20 -4.35 13.70 -10.09
N ARG A 21 -5.56 13.86 -9.53
CA ARG A 21 -6.13 13.00 -8.47
C ARG A 21 -6.54 11.61 -8.99
N VAL A 22 -5.60 10.85 -9.53
CA VAL A 22 -5.86 9.46 -9.93
C VAL A 22 -5.74 8.59 -8.68
N LYS A 23 -6.80 7.84 -8.37
CA LYS A 23 -6.75 6.80 -7.34
C LYS A 23 -5.65 5.80 -7.73
N GLN A 24 -4.65 5.64 -6.87
CA GLN A 24 -3.58 4.67 -7.09
C GLN A 24 -3.83 3.43 -6.23
N TRP A 25 -3.75 2.28 -6.87
CA TRP A 25 -3.79 0.98 -6.22
C TRP A 25 -2.37 0.55 -5.92
N GLN A 26 -2.16 -0.08 -4.76
CA GLN A 26 -0.88 -0.62 -4.36
C GLN A 26 -1.01 -2.12 -4.09
N LEU A 27 -0.05 -2.89 -4.60
CA LEU A 27 0.17 -4.29 -4.28
C LEU A 27 1.36 -4.38 -3.33
N ILE A 28 1.13 -4.98 -2.17
CA ILE A 28 2.12 -5.10 -1.10
C ILE A 28 2.44 -6.57 -0.92
N PHE A 29 3.72 -6.92 -0.94
CA PHE A 29 4.17 -8.28 -0.64
C PHE A 29 4.49 -8.44 0.85
N ASP A 30 4.12 -9.60 1.41
CA ASP A 30 4.54 -9.96 2.77
C ASP A 30 6.03 -10.28 2.82
N ARG A 31 6.69 -9.97 3.95
CA ARG A 31 8.12 -10.24 4.13
C ARG A 31 8.30 -11.70 4.53
N GLU A 32 9.04 -12.45 3.70
CA GLU A 32 9.33 -13.87 3.98
C GLU A 32 10.23 -14.09 5.21
N LYS A 33 11.03 -13.10 5.60
CA LYS A 33 11.95 -13.18 6.75
C LYS A 33 11.86 -11.91 7.61
N PRO A 34 11.86 -12.05 8.95
CA PRO A 34 11.95 -10.91 9.86
C PRO A 34 13.32 -10.24 9.74
N LEU A 35 13.32 -8.91 9.84
CA LEU A 35 14.55 -8.13 9.83
C LEU A 35 15.31 -8.39 11.14
N THR A 36 16.49 -8.98 11.05
CA THR A 36 17.32 -9.25 12.23
C THR A 36 18.19 -8.03 12.51
N PRO A 37 18.17 -7.48 13.75
CA PRO A 37 19.04 -6.36 14.11
C PRO A 37 20.50 -6.82 14.17
N ASP A 38 21.41 -5.95 13.73
CA ASP A 38 22.84 -6.18 13.83
C ASP A 38 23.29 -6.26 15.30
N PRO A 39 24.08 -7.27 15.71
CA PRO A 39 24.50 -7.41 17.10
C PRO A 39 25.47 -6.31 17.58
N LEU A 40 26.17 -5.61 16.67
CA LEU A 40 27.14 -4.57 17.03
C LEU A 40 26.53 -3.17 17.05
N THR A 41 25.72 -2.84 16.05
CA THR A 41 25.16 -1.50 15.84
C THR A 41 23.68 -1.40 16.23
N GLY A 42 22.98 -2.53 16.38
CA GLY A 42 21.55 -2.57 16.63
C GLY A 42 20.70 -2.11 15.43
N TRP A 43 21.33 -1.83 14.29
CA TRP A 43 20.62 -1.39 13.10
C TRP A 43 19.81 -2.54 12.50
N ALA A 44 18.55 -2.26 12.20
CA ALA A 44 17.68 -3.19 11.52
C ALA A 44 18.20 -3.35 10.07
N GLY A 45 18.95 -4.44 9.79
CA GLY A 45 19.50 -4.73 8.45
C GLY A 45 20.95 -5.19 8.36
N GLY A 46 21.67 -5.43 9.47
CA GLY A 46 23.12 -5.79 9.40
C GLY A 46 23.45 -7.21 8.93
N GLY A 47 22.47 -8.11 8.80
CA GLY A 47 22.69 -9.48 8.35
C GLY A 47 22.42 -9.72 6.86
N GLY A 48 23.22 -9.13 5.97
CA GLY A 48 23.44 -9.60 4.59
C GLY A 48 22.31 -9.58 3.55
N ASP A 49 21.04 -9.49 3.93
CA ASP A 49 19.91 -9.57 2.98
C ASP A 49 19.18 -8.24 2.82
N ALA A 50 19.80 -7.31 2.06
CA ALA A 50 19.15 -6.09 1.57
C ALA A 50 17.92 -6.39 0.67
N ARG A 51 17.70 -7.65 0.29
CA ARG A 51 16.52 -8.14 -0.43
C ARG A 51 15.28 -8.29 0.45
N ALA A 52 15.40 -8.14 1.77
CA ALA A 52 14.28 -8.26 2.67
C ALA A 52 13.36 -7.02 2.69
N ASP A 53 13.55 -6.02 1.83
CA ASP A 53 12.66 -4.86 1.78
C ASP A 53 11.27 -5.22 1.26
N GLN A 54 10.24 -4.56 1.81
CA GLN A 54 8.86 -4.81 1.44
C GLN A 54 8.60 -4.22 0.05
N VAL A 55 8.61 -5.08 -0.99
CA VAL A 55 8.28 -4.65 -2.35
C VAL A 55 6.84 -4.15 -2.41
N ARG A 56 6.66 -2.93 -2.95
CA ARG A 56 5.34 -2.31 -3.20
C ARG A 56 5.25 -1.90 -4.67
N LEU A 57 4.23 -2.38 -5.36
CA LEU A 57 3.97 -2.03 -6.76
C LEU A 57 2.75 -1.14 -6.85
N ILE A 58 2.77 -0.13 -7.73
CA ILE A 58 1.69 0.84 -7.91
C ILE A 58 1.00 0.61 -9.25
N PHE A 59 -0.33 0.55 -9.23
CA PHE A 59 -1.20 0.34 -10.39
C PHE A 59 -2.25 1.45 -10.48
N LYS A 60 -2.83 1.65 -11.67
CA LYS A 60 -3.92 2.62 -11.85
C LYS A 60 -5.27 2.03 -11.47
N SER A 61 -5.42 0.70 -11.60
CA SER A 61 -6.66 -0.03 -11.34
C SER A 61 -6.44 -1.26 -10.45
N CYS A 62 -7.48 -1.67 -9.71
CA CYS A 62 -7.48 -2.95 -8.99
C CYS A 62 -7.32 -4.14 -9.95
N GLU A 63 -8.00 -4.09 -11.10
CA GLU A 63 -7.95 -5.14 -12.12
C GLU A 63 -6.54 -5.38 -12.67
N GLU A 64 -5.76 -4.31 -12.86
CA GLU A 64 -4.36 -4.44 -13.30
C GLU A 64 -3.49 -5.14 -12.24
N ALA A 65 -3.72 -4.84 -10.96
CA ALA A 65 -3.01 -5.50 -9.86
C ALA A 65 -3.39 -6.98 -9.76
N VAL A 66 -4.67 -7.31 -9.94
CA VAL A 66 -5.17 -8.70 -9.98
C VAL A 66 -4.56 -9.45 -11.15
N ALA A 67 -4.64 -8.90 -12.37
CA ALA A 67 -4.07 -9.51 -13.56
C ALA A 67 -2.56 -9.74 -13.43
N TYR A 68 -1.84 -8.84 -12.76
CA TYR A 68 -0.43 -9.04 -12.45
C TYR A 68 -0.22 -10.24 -11.51
N CYS A 69 -1.00 -10.35 -10.43
CA CYS A 69 -0.91 -11.48 -9.50
C CYS A 69 -1.25 -12.81 -10.17
N GLU A 70 -2.30 -12.84 -10.99
CA GLU A 70 -2.71 -14.03 -11.75
C GLU A 70 -1.61 -14.46 -12.73
N ARG A 71 -1.00 -13.52 -13.46
CA ARG A 71 0.11 -13.80 -14.39
C ARG A 71 1.36 -14.33 -13.69
N GLN A 72 1.60 -13.91 -12.46
CA GLN A 72 2.74 -14.37 -11.66
C GLN A 72 2.43 -15.60 -10.80
N GLY A 73 1.17 -16.06 -10.77
CA GLY A 73 0.73 -17.18 -9.92
C GLY A 73 0.81 -16.87 -8.42
N LEU A 74 0.66 -15.61 -8.04
CA LEU A 74 0.77 -15.14 -6.65
C LEU A 74 -0.60 -15.21 -5.96
N LYS A 75 -0.60 -15.62 -4.69
CA LYS A 75 -1.81 -15.53 -3.85
C LYS A 75 -2.03 -14.08 -3.44
N PHE A 76 -3.25 -13.58 -3.57
CA PHE A 76 -3.57 -12.19 -3.24
C PHE A 76 -4.88 -12.06 -2.45
N GLU A 77 -4.99 -11.00 -1.68
CA GLU A 77 -6.20 -10.55 -0.99
C GLU A 77 -6.51 -9.10 -1.38
N ILE A 78 -7.80 -8.80 -1.61
CA ILE A 78 -8.26 -7.47 -2.02
C ILE A 78 -8.92 -6.77 -0.83
N VAL A 79 -8.40 -5.60 -0.46
CA VAL A 79 -9.01 -4.71 0.52
C VAL A 79 -9.91 -3.71 -0.21
N PRO A 80 -11.23 -3.68 0.10
CA PRO A 80 -12.15 -2.76 -0.56
C PRO A 80 -11.83 -1.30 -0.23
N GLU A 81 -12.12 -0.40 -1.18
CA GLU A 81 -11.96 1.05 -0.93
C GLU A 81 -12.91 1.50 0.19
N PRO A 82 -12.42 2.27 1.19
CA PRO A 82 -13.29 2.85 2.18
C PRO A 82 -14.31 3.80 1.53
N PRO A 83 -15.61 3.70 1.87
CA PRO A 83 -16.64 4.52 1.24
C PRO A 83 -16.36 6.00 1.49
N ARG A 84 -16.27 6.79 0.41
CA ARG A 84 -16.16 8.24 0.52
C ARG A 84 -17.50 8.82 0.93
N ARG A 85 -17.62 9.22 2.20
CA ARG A 85 -18.80 9.94 2.68
C ARG A 85 -18.71 11.39 2.21
N LEU A 86 -19.64 11.83 1.36
CA LEU A 86 -19.83 13.25 1.10
C LEU A 86 -20.26 13.92 2.42
N GLN A 87 -19.42 14.82 2.93
CA GLN A 87 -19.83 15.75 3.98
C GLN A 87 -20.36 16.99 3.27
N LEU A 88 -21.69 17.10 3.16
CA LEU A 88 -22.29 18.35 2.72
C LEU A 88 -22.21 19.32 3.90
N GLN A 89 -21.24 20.24 3.86
CA GLN A 89 -21.19 21.36 4.79
C GLN A 89 -21.85 22.57 4.12
N SER A 90 -22.90 23.08 4.76
CA SER A 90 -23.51 24.36 4.37
C SER A 90 -22.79 25.49 5.08
N TYR A 91 -22.33 26.49 4.32
CA TYR A 91 -21.70 27.68 4.90
C TYR A 91 -22.66 28.46 5.82
N ALA A 92 -23.97 28.35 5.59
CA ALA A 92 -24.99 28.98 6.44
C ALA A 92 -25.04 28.40 7.87
N ASP A 93 -24.56 27.16 8.06
CA ASP A 93 -24.47 26.52 9.38
C ASP A 93 -23.39 27.15 10.28
N ASN A 94 -22.45 27.91 9.69
CA ASN A 94 -21.38 28.58 10.43
C ASN A 94 -21.82 29.85 11.18
N PHE A 95 -23.04 30.35 10.94
CA PHE A 95 -23.50 31.67 11.44
C PHE A 95 -24.72 31.61 12.37
N ARG A 96 -24.99 30.45 12.99
CA ARG A 96 -26.10 30.26 13.94
C ARG A 96 -25.64 30.24 15.39
#